data_AF-A0A7J7XJ03-F1
#
_entry.id   AF-A0A7J7XJ03-F1
#
_cell.length_a   1.000
_cell.length_b   1.000
_cell.length_c   1.000
_cell.angle_alpha   90.00
_cell.angle_beta   90.00
_cell.angle_gamma   90.00
#
_symmetry.space_group_name_H-M   'P 1'
#
loop_
_entity.id
_entity.type
_entity.pdbx_description
1 polymer ?
#
loop_
_entity_poly.entity_id
_entity_poly.type
_entity_poly.pdbx_seq_one_letter_code
_entity_poly.pdbx_strand_id
1 'polypeptide(L)'
;MMDRNKADELPKLQVGFIDFVCTFVYKEFSRFHEEITPMLDGITNNRKEWKALADEYEAKMKAVEEEKQKQQAAKQAAPGNQPGGNPGPGGGAPASKSCCIQ
;
A
#
# COMPACT_ATOMS: atom_id res chain seq x y z
N MET A 1 -10.65 1.85 -7.84
CA MET A 1 -10.98 3.02 -8.68
C MET A 1 -12.09 3.89 -8.10
N MET A 2 -13.21 3.32 -7.60
CA MET A 2 -14.34 4.13 -7.08
C MET A 2 -14.43 4.23 -5.55
N ASP A 3 -13.47 3.63 -4.84
CA ASP A 3 -13.40 3.73 -3.37
C ASP A 3 -12.75 5.05 -2.97
N ARG A 4 -13.51 5.90 -2.26
CA ARG A 4 -13.05 7.21 -1.80
C ARG A 4 -11.90 7.11 -0.79
N ASN A 5 -11.80 6.00 -0.06
CA ASN A 5 -10.74 5.77 0.91
C ASN A 5 -9.39 5.42 0.27
N LYS A 6 -9.36 5.21 -1.06
CA LYS A 6 -8.17 4.85 -1.83
C LYS A 6 -7.77 5.96 -2.81
N ALA A 7 -8.06 7.22 -2.46
CA ALA A 7 -7.72 8.37 -3.27
C ALA A 7 -6.21 8.46 -3.56
N ASP A 8 -5.38 7.97 -2.64
CA ASP A 8 -3.91 8.01 -2.79
C ASP A 8 -3.39 7.04 -3.87
N GLU A 9 -4.19 6.05 -4.29
CA GLU A 9 -3.85 5.16 -5.42
C GLU A 9 -4.15 5.83 -6.78
N LEU A 10 -4.87 6.96 -6.79
CA LEU A 10 -5.30 7.64 -8.00
C LEU A 10 -4.15 8.01 -8.95
N PRO A 11 -3.00 8.55 -8.50
CA PRO A 11 -1.90 8.88 -9.41
C PRO A 11 -1.40 7.68 -10.23
N LYS A 12 -1.26 6.52 -9.58
CA LYS A 12 -0.85 5.27 -10.24
C LYS A 12 -1.87 4.80 -11.27
N LEU A 13 -3.16 4.88 -10.92
CA LEU A 13 -4.25 4.52 -11.82
C LEU A 13 -4.32 5.46 -13.05
N GLN A 14 -4.08 6.76 -12.86
CA GLN A 14 -4.05 7.74 -13.95
C GLN A 14 -2.89 7.49 -14.91
N VAL A 15 -1.68 7.20 -14.42
CA VAL A 15 -0.55 6.83 -15.28
C VAL A 15 -0.90 5.59 -16.13
N GLY A 16 -1.46 4.55 -15.50
CA GLY A 16 -1.85 3.34 -16.22
C GLY A 16 -2.91 3.59 -17.30
N PHE A 17 -3.91 4.43 -17.01
CA PHE A 17 -4.93 4.79 -17.98
C PHE A 17 -4.37 5.60 -19.15
N ILE A 18 -3.48 6.57 -18.86
CA ILE A 18 -2.82 7.36 -19.91
C ILE A 18 -1.99 6.46 -20.83
N ASP A 19 -1.20 5.56 -20.27
CA ASP A 19 -0.31 4.67 -21.03
C ASP A 19 -1.10 3.65 -21.88
N PHE A 20 -2.16 3.07 -21.31
CA PHE A 20 -2.90 2.01 -21.97
C PHE A 20 -3.94 2.52 -22.98
N VAL A 21 -4.57 3.67 -22.72
CA VAL A 21 -5.69 4.19 -23.53
C VAL A 21 -5.30 5.47 -24.26
N CYS A 22 -4.90 6.50 -23.52
CA CYS A 22 -4.76 7.85 -24.09
C CYS A 22 -3.61 7.94 -25.09
N THR A 23 -2.43 7.41 -24.76
CA THR A 23 -1.25 7.55 -25.64
C THR A 23 -1.48 6.95 -27.02
N PHE A 24 -2.10 5.77 -27.10
CA PHE A 24 -2.40 5.14 -28.40
C PHE A 24 -3.38 5.99 -29.22
N VAL A 25 -4.53 6.35 -28.63
CA VAL A 25 -5.60 7.06 -29.32
C VAL A 25 -5.13 8.43 -29.83
N TYR A 26 -4.44 9.21 -28.99
CA TYR A 26 -4.02 10.56 -29.35
C TYR A 26 -2.81 10.60 -30.29
N LYS A 27 -1.95 9.57 -30.27
CA LYS A 27 -0.88 9.42 -31.26
C LYS A 27 -1.44 9.08 -32.64
N GLU A 28 -2.46 8.24 -32.71
CA GLU A 28 -3.12 7.95 -33.98
C GLU A 28 -3.87 9.18 -34.50
N PHE A 29 -4.59 9.91 -33.64
CA PHE A 29 -5.26 11.13 -34.05
C PHE A 29 -4.31 12.22 -34.53
N SER A 30 -3.17 12.44 -33.84
CA SER A 30 -2.20 13.45 -34.27
C SER A 30 -1.52 13.09 -35.60
N ARG A 31 -1.49 11.80 -35.97
CA ARG A 31 -0.94 11.36 -37.27
C ARG A 31 -1.82 11.78 -38.45
N PHE A 32 -3.15 11.84 -38.24
CA PHE A 32 -4.11 12.21 -39.28
C PHE A 32 -4.49 13.69 -39.26
N HIS A 33 -4.43 14.32 -38.08
CA HIS A 33 -4.80 15.72 -37.86
C HIS A 33 -3.75 16.41 -37.00
N GLU A 34 -2.89 17.20 -37.63
CA GLU A 34 -1.78 17.90 -36.95
C GLU A 34 -2.31 18.88 -35.88
N GLU A 35 -3.54 19.38 -36.01
CA GLU A 35 -4.20 20.27 -35.04
C GLU A 35 -4.44 19.60 -33.68
N ILE A 36 -4.38 18.27 -33.61
CA ILE A 36 -4.54 17.49 -32.38
C ILE A 36 -3.23 17.33 -31.60
N THR A 37 -2.08 17.64 -32.21
CA THR A 37 -0.75 17.54 -31.59
C THR A 37 -0.66 18.22 -30.21
N PRO A 38 -1.21 19.44 -29.98
CA PRO A 38 -1.18 20.07 -28.66
C PRO A 38 -1.89 19.24 -27.57
N MET A 39 -2.90 18.44 -27.92
CA MET A 39 -3.56 17.54 -26.97
C MET A 39 -2.67 16.34 -26.63
N LEU A 40 -1.93 15.79 -27.60
CA LEU A 40 -0.96 14.72 -27.36
C LEU A 40 0.19 15.21 -26.44
N ASP A 41 0.67 16.43 -26.67
CA ASP A 41 1.67 17.07 -25.81
C ASP A 41 1.13 17.27 -24.39
N GLY A 42 -0.11 17.76 -24.27
CA GLY A 42 -0.79 17.90 -22.99
C GLY A 42 -0.91 16.57 -22.23
N ILE A 43 -1.29 15.49 -22.91
CA ILE A 43 -1.35 14.14 -22.33
C ILE A 43 0.02 13.67 -21.87
N THR A 44 1.06 13.92 -22.67
CA THR A 44 2.44 13.55 -22.33
C THR A 44 2.95 14.31 -21.11
N ASN A 45 2.63 15.60 -20.97
CA ASN A 45 2.96 16.36 -19.77
C ASN A 45 2.14 15.89 -18.55
N ASN A 46 0.83 15.71 -18.69
CA ASN A 46 -0.01 15.19 -17.61
C ASN A 46 0.50 13.84 -17.09
N ARG A 47 0.96 12.96 -17.98
CA ARG A 47 1.58 11.69 -17.60
C ARG A 47 2.79 11.89 -16.70
N LYS A 48 3.66 12.86 -17.01
CA LYS A 48 4.86 13.15 -16.21
C LYS A 48 4.48 13.63 -14.81
N GLU A 49 3.55 14.56 -14.71
CA GLU A 49 3.09 15.07 -13.42
C GLU A 49 2.41 13.97 -12.57
N TRP A 50 1.55 13.15 -13.18
CA TRP A 50 0.94 12.02 -12.49
C TRP A 50 1.97 10.97 -12.04
N LYS A 51 3.02 10.75 -12.84
CA LYS A 51 4.11 9.84 -12.47
C LYS A 51 4.90 10.38 -11.28
N ALA A 52 5.21 11.67 -11.25
CA ALA A 52 5.88 12.29 -10.12
C ALA A 52 5.07 12.12 -8.82
N LEU A 53 3.77 12.38 -8.86
CA LEU A 53 2.87 12.17 -7.72
C LEU A 53 2.79 10.70 -7.29
N ALA A 54 2.76 9.77 -8.25
CA ALA A 54 2.77 8.34 -7.95
C ALA A 54 4.08 7.92 -7.25
N ASP A 55 5.22 8.45 -7.70
CA ASP A 55 6.54 8.15 -7.14
C ASP A 55 6.70 8.70 -5.72
N GLU A 56 6.20 9.90 -5.46
CA GLU A 56 6.14 10.44 -4.10
C GLU A 56 5.30 9.57 -3.16
N TYR A 57 4.15 9.08 -3.62
CA TYR A 57 3.30 8.20 -2.84
C TYR A 57 3.98 6.85 -2.57
N GLU A 58 4.58 6.23 -3.60
CA GLU A 58 5.30 4.96 -3.44
C GLU A 58 6.49 5.10 -2.47
N ALA A 59 7.22 6.23 -2.50
CA ALA A 59 8.29 6.51 -1.55
C ALA A 59 7.77 6.65 -0.10
N LYS A 60 6.68 7.38 0.11
CA LYS A 60 6.04 7.54 1.44
C LYS A 60 5.57 6.19 1.98
N MET A 61 4.89 5.38 1.17
CA MET A 61 4.40 4.07 1.56
C MET A 61 5.53 3.10 1.92
N LYS A 62 6.62 3.12 1.14
CA LYS A 62 7.80 2.30 1.43
C LYS A 62 8.43 2.67 2.78
N ALA A 63 8.58 3.95 3.08
CA ALA A 63 9.11 4.41 4.36
C ALA A 63 8.22 3.99 5.55
N VAL A 64 6.90 4.10 5.41
CA VAL A 64 5.94 3.67 6.45
C VAL A 64 6.03 2.16 6.69
N GLU A 65 6.14 1.36 5.64
CA GLU A 65 6.23 -0.09 5.73
C GLU A 65 7.55 -0.53 6.39
N GLU A 66 8.69 0.09 6.04
CA GLU A 66 9.98 -0.18 6.68
C GLU A 66 9.97 0.14 8.18
N GLU A 67 9.36 1.26 8.59
CA GLU A 67 9.23 1.62 10.01
C GLU A 67 8.32 0.64 10.76
N LYS A 68 7.22 0.21 10.14
CA LYS A 68 6.32 -0.79 10.71
C LYS A 68 7.04 -2.14 10.91
N GLN A 69 7.86 -2.56 9.96
CA GLN A 69 8.65 -3.79 10.05
C GLN A 69 9.68 -3.72 11.19
N LYS A 70 10.39 -2.60 11.36
CA LYS A 70 11.32 -2.40 12.48
C LYS A 70 10.62 -2.46 13.83
N GLN A 71 9.45 -1.82 13.95
CA GLN A 71 8.65 -1.84 15.18
C GLN A 71 8.10 -3.23 15.51
N GLN A 72 7.69 -3.99 14.49
CA GLN A 72 7.24 -5.37 14.66
C GLN A 72 8.38 -6.29 15.09
N ALA A 73 9.57 -6.14 14.48
CA ALA A 73 10.77 -6.89 14.87
C ALA A 73 11.21 -6.57 16.31
N ALA A 74 11.17 -5.30 16.72
CA ALA A 74 11.51 -4.89 18.09
C ALA A 74 10.53 -5.44 19.14
N LYS A 75 9.23 -5.52 18.82
CA LYS A 75 8.20 -6.10 19.70
C LYS A 75 8.32 -7.62 19.83
N GLN A 76 8.88 -8.31 18.84
CA GLN A 76 9.14 -9.75 18.89
C GLN A 76 10.47 -10.10 19.59
N ALA A 77 11.36 -9.13 19.79
CA ALA A 77 12.67 -9.33 20.40
C ALA A 77 12.74 -9.08 21.92
N ALA A 78 11.63 -8.72 22.60
CA ALA A 78 11.58 -8.64 24.05
C ALA A 78 11.48 -10.08 24.65
N PRO A 79 12.55 -10.63 25.26
CA PRO A 79 12.50 -11.97 25.84
C PRO A 79 11.74 -11.89 27.16
N GLY A 80 10.75 -12.77 27.33
CA GLY A 80 10.18 -13.06 28.64
C GLY A 80 11.28 -13.59 29.55
N ASN A 81 11.78 -12.74 30.45
CA ASN A 81 12.65 -13.16 31.54
C ASN A 81 11.79 -13.52 32.75
N GLN A 82 11.65 -14.81 33.06
CA GLN A 82 11.62 -15.26 34.45
C GLN A 82 12.39 -16.58 34.58
N PRO A 83 13.23 -16.72 35.63
CA PRO A 83 14.11 -17.87 35.82
C PRO A 83 13.37 -19.04 36.49
N GLY A 84 13.84 -20.24 36.20
CA GLY A 84 13.28 -21.49 36.72
C GLY A 84 13.52 -21.72 38.22
N GLY A 85 12.58 -22.47 38.81
CA GLY A 85 12.71 -23.18 40.08
C GLY A 85 11.63 -24.25 40.17
N ASN A 86 12.03 -25.52 40.32
CA ASN A 86 11.18 -26.72 40.43
C ASN A 86 11.76 -27.62 41.55
N PRO A 87 11.07 -28.63 42.13
CA PRO A 87 9.62 -28.91 42.28
C PRO A 87 9.16 -29.02 43.75
N GLY A 88 7.86 -28.92 44.02
CA GLY A 88 7.23 -29.39 45.26
C GLY A 88 5.90 -30.11 44.95
N PRO A 89 5.61 -31.28 45.54
CA PRO A 89 4.48 -32.11 45.12
C PRO A 89 3.19 -31.68 45.84
N GLY A 90 2.10 -31.52 45.11
CA GLY A 90 0.80 -31.26 45.70
C GLY A 90 -0.26 -31.19 44.61
N GLY A 91 -1.10 -32.22 44.55
CA GLY A 91 -1.99 -32.50 43.42
C GLY A 91 -3.16 -31.53 43.24
N GLY A 92 -3.78 -31.65 42.07
CA GLY A 92 -5.04 -31.01 41.73
C GLY A 92 -5.20 -30.83 40.22
N ALA A 93 -5.89 -31.77 39.57
CA ALA A 93 -6.28 -31.66 38.15
C ALA A 93 -7.34 -30.55 37.94
N PRO A 94 -7.40 -29.88 36.78
CA PRO A 94 -8.32 -28.77 36.53
C PRO A 94 -9.62 -29.24 35.84
N ALA A 95 -10.76 -28.66 36.22
CA ALA A 95 -12.00 -28.77 35.46
C ALA A 95 -12.45 -27.38 34.99
N SER A 96 -12.41 -27.21 33.66
CA SER A 96 -12.85 -26.04 32.90
C SER A 96 -14.36 -25.81 33.03
N LYS A 97 -14.78 -24.55 33.26
CA LYS A 97 -16.15 -24.11 32.98
C LYS A 97 -16.11 -22.81 32.19
N SER A 98 -16.40 -22.95 30.89
CA SER A 98 -16.80 -21.89 29.98
C SER A 98 -18.04 -21.17 30.54
N CYS A 99 -18.03 -19.83 30.57
CA CYS A 99 -19.19 -19.01 30.93
C CYS A 99 -19.52 -18.09 29.75
N CYS A 100 -20.66 -18.38 29.13
CA CYS A 100 -21.25 -17.67 28.00
C CYS A 100 -21.78 -16.30 28.48
N ILE A 101 -21.50 -15.24 27.71
CA ILE A 101 -22.11 -13.92 27.91
C ILE A 101 -23.47 -13.91 27.19
N GLN A 102 -24.44 -13.34 27.91
CA GLN A 102 -25.88 -13.27 27.64
C GLN A 102 -26.25 -12.19 26.64
#